data_AF-A0A2K5DM17-F1
#
_entry.id   AF-A0A2K5DM17-F1
#
_cell.length_a   1.000
_cell.length_b   1.000
_cell.length_c   1.000
_cell.angle_alpha   90.00
_cell.angle_beta   90.00
_cell.angle_gamma   90.00
#
_symmetry.space_group_name_H-M   'P 1'
#
loop_
_entity.id
_entity.type
_entity.pdbx_description
1 polymer ?
#
loop_
_entity_poly.entity_id
_entity_poly.type
_entity_poly.pdbx_seq_one_letter_code
_entity_poly.pdbx_strand_id
1 'polypeptide(L)'
;MGNWVVNHWFSVLFLAVWFGLNVFLFVDAFLKYEKADKYYYTRKILGSTLACARASALCLNFNSMLILLPVCRNLLSFLRGTCSFCSRTLRKQLDHNLTFHKLVAYMICLHTAIHIIAHLFNFDCYSRSRQATDGSLASILSGLSHDEKKGGSWLNPIHPHITPTVYIFTVTFDMVLSSVNSNLFLFLLVKK
;
A
#
# COMPACT_ATOMS: atom_id res chain seq x y z
N MET A 1 8.81 -21.15 -34.58
CA MET A 1 8.20 -20.75 -33.28
C MET A 1 8.33 -19.24 -32.97
N GLY A 2 8.58 -18.36 -33.95
CA GLY A 2 8.88 -16.93 -33.70
C GLY A 2 7.69 -15.95 -33.59
N ASN A 3 6.45 -16.38 -33.88
CA ASN A 3 5.31 -15.45 -33.99
C ASN A 3 4.59 -15.15 -32.67
N TRP A 4 4.88 -15.84 -31.57
CA TRP A 4 4.16 -15.63 -30.31
C TRP A 4 4.58 -14.34 -29.60
N VAL A 5 5.90 -14.10 -29.52
CA VAL A 5 6.48 -12.90 -28.90
C VAL A 5 6.08 -11.64 -29.68
N VAL A 6 6.15 -11.67 -31.01
CA VAL A 6 5.78 -10.52 -31.88
C VAL A 6 4.29 -10.17 -31.79
N ASN A 7 3.41 -11.12 -31.45
CA ASN A 7 1.97 -10.82 -31.28
C ASN A 7 1.58 -10.42 -29.85
N HIS A 8 2.40 -10.72 -28.84
CA HIS A 8 2.06 -10.48 -27.42
C HIS A 8 3.05 -9.56 -26.67
N TRP A 9 4.12 -9.08 -27.31
CA TRP A 9 5.14 -8.25 -26.67
C TRP A 9 4.55 -7.02 -25.96
N PHE A 10 3.50 -6.41 -26.52
CA PHE A 10 2.84 -5.25 -25.91
C PHE A 10 2.11 -5.61 -24.60
N SER A 11 1.50 -6.80 -24.53
CA SER A 11 0.90 -7.32 -23.29
C SER A 11 1.95 -7.55 -22.21
N VAL A 12 3.07 -8.15 -22.62
CA VAL A 12 4.18 -8.46 -21.71
C VAL A 12 4.83 -7.16 -21.23
N LEU A 13 4.99 -6.17 -22.12
CA LEU A 13 5.52 -4.85 -21.78
C LEU A 13 4.59 -4.11 -20.82
N PHE A 14 3.28 -4.11 -21.07
CA PHE A 14 2.32 -3.49 -20.14
C PHE A 14 2.36 -4.15 -18.75
N LEU A 15 2.38 -5.48 -18.70
CA LEU A 15 2.49 -6.22 -17.44
C LEU A 15 3.83 -5.93 -16.73
N ALA A 16 4.93 -5.89 -17.47
CA ALA A 16 6.25 -5.58 -16.95
C ALA A 16 6.33 -4.15 -16.40
N VAL A 17 5.71 -3.17 -17.07
CA VAL A 17 5.61 -1.78 -16.59
C VAL A 17 4.77 -1.70 -15.32
N TRP A 18 3.61 -2.37 -15.27
CA TRP A 18 2.78 -2.40 -14.06
C TRP A 18 3.50 -3.07 -12.88
N PHE A 19 4.15 -4.20 -13.11
CA PHE A 19 4.92 -4.89 -12.08
C PHE A 19 6.12 -4.04 -11.63
N GLY A 20 6.84 -3.45 -12.58
CA GLY A 20 7.95 -2.52 -12.31
C GLY A 20 7.51 -1.31 -11.49
N LEU A 21 6.34 -0.75 -11.79
CA LEU A 21 5.78 0.36 -11.01
C LEU A 21 5.43 -0.05 -9.59
N ASN A 22 4.92 -1.27 -9.38
CA ASN A 22 4.67 -1.81 -8.05
C ASN A 22 5.96 -1.94 -7.23
N VAL A 23 7.00 -2.51 -7.83
CA VAL A 23 8.31 -2.65 -7.18
C VAL A 23 8.92 -1.28 -6.89
N PHE A 24 8.86 -0.36 -7.85
CA PHE A 24 9.34 1.01 -7.69
C PHE A 24 8.63 1.74 -6.54
N LEU A 25 7.30 1.71 -6.50
CA LEU A 25 6.51 2.32 -5.42
C LEU A 25 6.84 1.70 -4.06
N PHE A 26 7.02 0.37 -4.01
CA PHE A 26 7.38 -0.32 -2.78
C PHE A 26 8.76 0.13 -2.29
N VAL A 27 9.77 0.12 -3.16
CA VAL A 27 11.15 0.47 -2.80
C VAL A 27 11.27 1.96 -2.46
N ASP A 28 10.65 2.84 -3.24
CA ASP A 28 10.66 4.29 -2.97
C ASP A 28 10.03 4.60 -1.60
N ALA A 29 8.85 4.05 -1.34
CA ALA A 29 8.19 4.21 -0.04
C ALA A 29 9.04 3.60 1.08
N PHE A 30 9.56 2.39 0.90
CA PHE A 30 10.41 1.73 1.89
C PHE A 30 11.62 2.61 2.24
N LEU A 31 12.37 3.07 1.24
CA LEU A 31 13.54 3.94 1.44
C LEU A 31 13.17 5.27 2.10
N LYS A 32 12.01 5.85 1.73
CA LYS A 32 11.52 7.09 2.34
C LYS A 32 11.27 6.92 3.84
N TYR A 33 10.60 5.85 4.24
CA TYR A 33 10.32 5.59 5.66
C TYR A 33 11.55 5.06 6.42
N GLU A 34 12.50 4.45 5.73
CA GLU A 34 13.75 3.92 6.30
C GLU A 34 14.86 4.97 6.42
N LYS A 35 14.82 6.07 5.65
CA LYS A 35 15.87 7.10 5.65
C LYS A 35 15.43 8.46 6.14
N ALA A 36 14.15 8.83 6.05
CA ALA A 36 13.72 10.18 6.42
C ALA A 36 13.82 10.43 7.93
N ASP A 37 14.39 11.58 8.32
CA ASP A 37 14.61 11.95 9.73
C ASP A 37 13.31 12.13 10.51
N LYS A 38 12.22 12.50 9.83
CA LYS A 38 10.88 12.67 10.43
C LYS A 38 10.39 11.42 11.17
N TYR A 39 10.82 10.23 10.74
CA TYR A 39 10.39 8.96 11.32
C TYR A 39 11.45 8.33 12.24
N TYR A 40 12.51 9.07 12.59
CA TYR A 40 13.64 8.54 13.36
C TYR A 40 13.20 7.90 14.69
N TYR A 41 12.39 8.61 15.49
CA TYR A 41 11.94 8.12 16.80
C TYR A 41 11.04 6.90 16.69
N THR A 42 10.09 6.88 15.76
CA THR A 42 9.25 5.71 15.50
C THR A 42 10.08 4.54 14.99
N ARG A 43 11.06 4.76 14.10
CA ARG A 43 11.95 3.71 13.60
C ARG A 43 12.81 3.09 14.71
N LYS A 44 13.16 3.86 15.74
CA LYS A 44 13.87 3.30 16.91
C LYS A 44 13.02 2.32 17.72
N ILE A 45 11.70 2.41 17.66
CA ILE A 45 10.79 1.48 18.34
C ILE A 45 10.42 0.29 17.42
N LEU A 46 10.07 0.56 16.15
CA LEU A 46 9.49 -0.43 15.23
C LEU A 46 10.52 -1.05 14.27
N GLY A 47 11.67 -0.40 14.07
CA GLY A 47 12.64 -0.76 13.05
C GLY A 47 12.12 -0.64 11.62
N SER A 48 12.66 -1.47 10.73
CA SER A 48 12.33 -1.50 9.31
C SER A 48 10.91 -2.03 9.01
N THR A 49 10.24 -2.60 10.01
CA THR A 49 8.86 -3.08 9.92
C THR A 49 7.87 -1.94 9.66
N LEU A 50 8.15 -0.73 10.18
CA LEU A 50 7.39 0.48 9.86
C LEU A 50 7.44 0.79 8.36
N ALA A 51 8.64 0.76 7.78
CA ALA A 51 8.83 1.05 6.37
C ALA A 51 8.13 0.00 5.49
N CYS A 52 8.22 -1.28 5.87
CA CYS A 52 7.51 -2.37 5.20
C CYS A 52 5.98 -2.20 5.23
N ALA A 53 5.40 -1.87 6.40
CA ALA A 53 3.96 -1.66 6.56
C ALA A 53 3.44 -0.48 5.72
N ARG A 54 4.23 0.61 5.63
CA ARG A 54 3.86 1.80 4.84
C ARG A 54 4.04 1.59 3.34
N ALA A 55 5.10 0.89 2.94
CA ALA A 55 5.35 0.54 1.54
C ALA A 55 4.25 -0.39 0.99
N SER A 56 3.89 -1.44 1.74
CA SER A 56 2.82 -2.36 1.36
C SER A 56 1.46 -1.66 1.28
N ALA A 57 1.15 -0.74 2.20
CA ALA A 57 -0.07 0.05 2.16
C ALA A 57 -0.17 0.95 0.90
N LEU A 58 0.93 1.57 0.48
CA LEU A 58 0.96 2.39 -0.74
C LEU A 58 0.72 1.55 -1.99
N CYS A 59 1.40 0.41 -2.12
CA CYS A 59 1.19 -0.52 -3.22
C CYS A 59 -0.23 -1.09 -3.22
N LEU A 60 -0.79 -1.37 -2.04
CA LEU A 60 -2.17 -1.83 -1.93
C LEU A 60 -3.15 -0.78 -2.43
N ASN A 61 -3.04 0.47 -1.98
CA ASN A 61 -3.90 1.57 -2.45
C ASN A 61 -3.79 1.77 -3.97
N PHE A 62 -2.57 1.68 -4.51
CA PHE A 62 -2.34 1.76 -5.96
C PHE A 62 -3.07 0.64 -6.72
N ASN A 63 -2.92 -0.62 -6.30
CA ASN A 63 -3.59 -1.75 -6.96
C ASN A 63 -5.11 -1.75 -6.74
N SER A 64 -5.58 -1.31 -5.56
CA SER A 64 -7.01 -1.15 -5.25
C SER A 64 -7.69 -0.09 -6.12
N MET A 65 -6.97 0.94 -6.55
CA MET A 65 -7.46 1.88 -7.56
C MET A 65 -7.43 1.26 -8.96
N LEU A 66 -6.34 0.55 -9.28
CA LEU A 66 -6.12 -0.06 -10.59
C LEU A 66 -7.12 -1.16 -10.93
N ILE A 67 -7.60 -1.91 -9.93
CA ILE A 67 -8.53 -3.04 -10.13
C ILE A 67 -9.90 -2.62 -10.68
N LEU A 68 -10.29 -1.35 -10.49
CA LEU A 68 -11.51 -0.77 -11.05
C LEU A 68 -11.36 -0.38 -12.52
N LEU A 69 -10.15 -0.04 -12.98
CA LEU A 69 -9.91 0.37 -14.37
C LEU A 69 -10.43 -0.66 -15.39
N PRO A 70 -10.15 -1.98 -15.28
CA PRO A 70 -10.67 -3.02 -16.19
C PRO A 70 -12.20 -3.09 -16.29
N VAL A 71 -12.91 -2.64 -15.25
CA VAL A 71 -14.37 -2.80 -15.10
C VAL A 71 -15.11 -1.54 -15.60
N CYS A 72 -14.48 -0.37 -15.53
CA CYS A 72 -15.04 0.90 -16.01
C CYS A 72 -14.98 1.02 -17.54
N ARG A 73 -15.99 0.49 -18.24
CA ARG A 73 -16.11 0.52 -19.72
C ARG A 73 -16.05 1.91 -20.35
N ASN A 74 -16.53 2.94 -19.66
CA ASN A 74 -16.50 4.34 -20.14
C ASN A 74 -15.08 4.92 -20.15
N LEU A 75 -14.30 4.67 -19.09
CA LEU A 75 -12.90 5.10 -19.02
C LEU A 75 -12.04 4.34 -20.05
N LEU A 76 -12.30 3.05 -20.23
CA LEU A 76 -11.70 2.26 -21.30
C LEU A 76 -11.97 2.87 -22.68
N SER A 77 -13.19 3.36 -22.91
CA SER A 77 -13.58 4.00 -24.16
C SER A 77 -12.94 5.38 -24.34
N PHE A 78 -12.73 6.13 -23.24
CA PHE A 78 -12.01 7.40 -23.24
C PHE A 78 -10.50 7.22 -23.51
N LEU A 79 -9.84 6.30 -22.79
CA LEU A 79 -8.44 5.92 -23.02
C LEU A 79 -8.21 5.43 -24.46
N ARG A 80 -9.20 4.76 -25.03
CA ARG A 80 -9.21 4.34 -26.43
C ARG A 80 -9.30 5.50 -27.41
N GLY A 81 -9.98 6.59 -27.05
CA GLY A 81 -10.01 7.83 -27.83
C GLY A 81 -8.69 8.60 -27.77
N THR A 82 -8.05 8.67 -26.60
CA THR A 82 -6.78 9.37 -26.40
C THR A 82 -5.59 8.66 -27.06
N CYS A 83 -5.64 7.33 -27.18
CA CYS A 83 -4.58 6.53 -27.79
C CYS A 83 -4.91 6.09 -29.23
N SER A 84 -5.31 7.04 -30.08
CA SER A 84 -5.70 6.80 -31.49
C SER A 84 -4.61 6.08 -32.32
N PHE A 85 -3.33 6.25 -31.97
CA PHE A 85 -2.20 5.63 -32.67
C PHE A 85 -1.96 4.13 -32.33
N CYS A 86 -2.50 3.61 -31.20
CA CYS A 86 -2.23 2.25 -30.70
C CYS A 86 -3.49 1.35 -30.69
N SER A 87 -4.43 1.62 -31.60
CA SER A 87 -5.84 1.19 -31.48
C SER A 87 -6.09 -0.32 -31.65
N ARG A 88 -5.27 -1.06 -32.40
CA ARG A 88 -5.44 -2.53 -32.57
C ARG A 88 -4.86 -3.34 -31.41
N THR A 89 -3.72 -2.93 -30.88
CA THR A 89 -3.00 -3.70 -29.84
C THR A 89 -3.58 -3.47 -28.45
N LEU A 90 -3.98 -2.23 -28.13
CA LEU A 90 -4.71 -1.91 -26.90
C LEU A 90 -6.09 -2.59 -26.83
N ARG A 91 -6.78 -2.70 -27.97
CA ARG A 91 -8.07 -3.41 -28.06
C ARG A 91 -7.93 -4.89 -27.70
N LYS A 92 -6.84 -5.53 -28.13
CA LYS A 92 -6.52 -6.93 -27.82
C LYS A 92 -6.11 -7.14 -26.34
N GLN A 93 -5.52 -6.12 -25.70
CA GLN A 93 -5.31 -6.09 -24.24
C GLN A 93 -6.59 -5.91 -23.46
N LEU A 94 -7.53 -5.12 -23.99
CA LEU A 94 -8.86 -4.93 -23.43
C LEU A 94 -9.67 -6.22 -23.39
N ASP A 95 -9.51 -7.10 -24.38
CA ASP A 95 -10.14 -8.42 -24.39
C ASP A 95 -9.56 -9.38 -23.33
N HIS A 96 -8.36 -9.09 -22.79
CA HIS A 96 -7.72 -9.81 -21.69
C HIS A 96 -7.81 -9.07 -20.34
N ASN A 97 -8.66 -8.04 -20.24
CA ASN A 97 -8.84 -7.22 -19.05
C ASN A 97 -9.22 -8.04 -17.79
N LEU A 98 -9.95 -9.15 -17.95
CA LEU A 98 -10.34 -10.03 -16.85
C LEU A 98 -9.15 -10.84 -16.30
N THR A 99 -8.22 -11.24 -17.15
CA THR A 99 -6.96 -11.89 -16.73
C THR A 99 -6.08 -10.89 -15.99
N PHE A 100 -6.00 -9.65 -16.47
CA PHE A 100 -5.31 -8.58 -15.76
C PHE A 100 -5.95 -8.26 -14.40
N HIS A 101 -7.29 -8.19 -14.33
CA HIS A 101 -8.02 -8.01 -13.07
C HIS A 101 -7.70 -9.12 -12.06
N LYS A 102 -7.63 -10.39 -12.50
CA LYS A 102 -7.20 -11.51 -11.64
C LYS A 102 -5.76 -11.34 -11.14
N LEU A 103 -4.83 -10.92 -12.00
CA LEU A 103 -3.44 -10.67 -11.60
C LEU A 103 -3.32 -9.53 -10.59
N VAL A 104 -4.06 -8.44 -10.80
CA VAL A 104 -4.14 -7.32 -9.84
C VAL A 104 -4.73 -7.80 -8.51
N ALA A 105 -5.78 -8.63 -8.54
CA ALA A 105 -6.36 -9.22 -7.33
C ALA A 105 -5.34 -10.07 -6.55
N TYR A 106 -4.54 -10.91 -7.22
CA TYR A 106 -3.48 -11.66 -6.56
C TYR A 106 -2.42 -10.75 -5.92
N MET A 107 -2.04 -9.65 -6.58
CA MET A 107 -1.10 -8.68 -6.00
C MET A 107 -1.70 -7.92 -4.80
N ILE A 108 -2.99 -7.60 -4.82
CA ILE A 108 -3.70 -7.02 -3.66
C ILE A 108 -3.64 -7.99 -2.49
N CYS A 109 -3.94 -9.28 -2.70
CA CYS A 109 -3.85 -10.30 -1.65
C CYS A 109 -2.43 -10.39 -1.08
N LEU A 110 -1.41 -10.38 -1.95
CA LEU A 110 0.01 -10.43 -1.53
C LEU A 110 0.40 -9.21 -0.69
N HIS A 111 0.10 -7.99 -1.16
CA HIS A 111 0.42 -6.78 -0.41
C HIS A 111 -0.38 -6.68 0.89
N THR A 112 -1.61 -7.18 0.92
CA THR A 112 -2.43 -7.29 2.14
C THR A 112 -1.78 -8.22 3.16
N ALA A 113 -1.32 -9.40 2.74
CA ALA A 113 -0.63 -10.33 3.63
C ALA A 113 0.65 -9.70 4.21
N ILE A 114 1.48 -9.07 3.37
CA ILE A 114 2.69 -8.37 3.82
C ILE A 114 2.34 -7.25 4.80
N HIS A 115 1.30 -6.47 4.50
CA HIS A 115 0.83 -5.36 5.35
C HIS A 115 0.39 -5.86 6.73
N ILE A 116 -0.44 -6.91 6.80
CA ILE A 116 -0.90 -7.50 8.06
C ILE A 116 0.28 -8.03 8.87
N ILE A 117 1.17 -8.80 8.25
CA ILE A 117 2.36 -9.36 8.92
C ILE A 117 3.24 -8.23 9.48
N ALA A 118 3.48 -7.17 8.70
CA ALA A 118 4.25 -6.03 9.17
C ALA A 118 3.56 -5.32 10.36
N HIS A 119 2.24 -5.20 10.37
CA HIS A 119 1.52 -4.66 11.52
C HIS A 119 1.56 -5.55 12.76
N LEU A 120 1.57 -6.88 12.60
CA LEU A 120 1.75 -7.81 13.72
C LEU A 120 3.14 -7.67 14.35
N PHE A 121 4.19 -7.56 13.53
CA PHE A 121 5.54 -7.28 14.03
C PHE A 121 5.64 -5.90 14.68
N ASN A 122 5.01 -4.86 14.11
CA ASN A 122 4.95 -3.54 14.73
C ASN A 122 4.31 -3.59 16.12
N PHE A 123 3.21 -4.34 16.25
CA PHE A 123 2.55 -4.54 17.54
C PHE A 123 3.45 -5.24 18.55
N ASP A 124 4.15 -6.31 18.14
CA ASP A 124 5.10 -7.01 18.99
C ASP A 124 6.25 -6.10 19.43
N CYS A 125 6.83 -5.31 18.52
CA CYS A 125 7.86 -4.31 18.84
C CYS A 125 7.35 -3.27 19.84
N TYR A 126 6.15 -2.71 19.62
CA TYR A 126 5.54 -1.78 20.56
C TYR A 126 5.31 -2.42 21.93
N SER A 127 4.83 -3.66 21.99
CA SER A 127 4.54 -4.38 23.23
C SER A 127 5.82 -4.66 24.01
N ARG A 128 6.87 -5.13 23.32
CA ARG A 128 8.21 -5.34 23.90
C ARG A 128 8.80 -4.04 24.43
N SER A 129 8.71 -2.95 23.66
CA SER A 129 9.24 -1.65 24.11
C SER A 129 8.58 -1.15 25.39
N ARG A 130 7.26 -1.40 25.59
CA ARG A 130 6.55 -1.02 26.83
C ARG A 130 6.92 -1.87 28.03
N GLN A 131 7.19 -3.16 27.82
CA GLN A 131 7.54 -4.09 28.90
C GLN A 131 9.03 -4.03 29.25
N ALA A 132 9.87 -3.54 28.34
CA ALA A 132 11.30 -3.43 28.55
C ALA A 132 11.59 -2.46 29.71
N THR A 133 12.28 -2.97 30.75
CA THR A 133 12.78 -2.19 31.90
C THR A 133 14.30 -1.99 31.81
N ASP A 134 14.84 -2.03 30.59
CA ASP A 134 16.28 -2.03 30.31
C ASP A 134 16.87 -0.61 30.20
N GLY A 135 16.04 0.43 30.36
CA GLY A 135 16.46 1.83 30.15
C GLY A 135 16.86 2.13 28.70
N SER A 136 16.54 1.24 27.75
CA SER A 136 16.83 1.47 26.33
C SER A 136 16.08 2.69 25.81
N LEU A 137 16.63 3.34 24.77
CA LEU A 137 15.97 4.47 24.11
C LEU A 137 14.54 4.13 23.68
N ALA A 138 14.30 2.90 23.19
CA ALA A 138 12.97 2.44 22.81
C ALA A 138 12.02 2.31 24.01
N SER A 139 12.50 1.81 25.15
CA SER A 139 11.73 1.76 26.40
C SER A 139 11.34 3.16 26.88
N ILE A 140 12.30 4.09 26.93
CA ILE A 140 12.08 5.48 27.36
C ILE A 140 11.08 6.19 26.42
N LEU A 141 11.28 6.06 25.10
CA LEU A 141 10.38 6.64 24.10
C LEU A 141 8.97 6.05 24.18
N SER A 142 8.84 4.77 24.52
CA SER A 142 7.53 4.12 24.71
C SER A 142 6.82 4.56 25.99
N GLY A 143 7.59 4.95 27.00
CA GLY A 143 7.11 5.46 28.29
C GLY A 143 6.78 6.95 28.27
N LEU A 144 7.18 7.68 27.23
CA LEU A 144 6.99 9.12 27.12
C LEU A 144 5.50 9.46 26.91
N SER A 145 4.80 9.76 28.00
CA SER A 145 3.48 10.40 27.98
C SER A 145 3.68 11.89 27.71
N HIS A 146 3.18 12.40 26.58
CA HIS A 146 3.17 13.83 26.33
C HIS A 146 1.94 14.43 27.01
N ASP A 147 2.17 15.21 28.07
CA ASP A 147 1.23 15.91 28.94
C ASP A 147 -0.22 16.03 28.39
N GLU A 148 -1.16 15.35 29.04
CA GLU A 148 -2.60 15.27 28.71
C GLU A 148 -3.24 16.65 28.45
N LYS A 149 -2.67 17.71 29.02
CA LYS A 149 -3.19 19.08 28.96
C LYS A 149 -3.13 19.74 27.58
N LYS A 150 -2.44 19.15 26.59
CA LYS A 150 -2.33 19.70 25.22
C LYS A 150 -2.95 18.83 24.11
N GLY A 151 -3.71 17.79 24.44
CA GLY A 151 -4.31 16.90 23.44
C GLY A 151 -3.25 16.14 22.62
N GLY A 152 -2.19 15.67 23.28
CA GLY A 152 -1.01 15.10 22.65
C GLY A 152 -1.21 13.69 22.06
N SER A 153 -0.63 13.46 20.88
CA SER A 153 -0.57 12.15 20.22
C SER A 153 0.56 11.30 20.84
N TRP A 154 0.22 10.10 21.30
CA TRP A 154 1.15 9.13 21.88
C TRP A 154 2.10 8.55 20.82
N LEU A 155 3.39 8.43 21.13
CA LEU A 155 4.35 7.83 20.20
C LEU A 155 4.22 6.30 20.15
N ASN A 156 3.95 5.66 21.29
CA ASN A 156 3.56 4.26 21.35
C ASN A 156 2.04 4.19 21.67
N PRO A 157 1.22 3.65 20.75
CA PRO A 157 -0.22 3.55 20.96
C PRO A 157 -0.63 2.41 21.89
N ILE A 158 0.30 1.57 22.37
CA ILE A 158 -0.03 0.46 23.30
C ILE A 158 -0.13 1.00 24.73
N HIS A 159 -1.38 1.03 25.21
CA HIS A 159 -1.77 1.39 26.57
C HIS A 159 -2.50 0.23 27.26
N PRO A 160 -2.60 0.23 28.60
CA PRO A 160 -3.21 -0.87 29.37
C PRO A 160 -4.62 -1.27 28.91
N HIS A 161 -5.34 -0.35 28.27
CA HIS A 161 -6.71 -0.53 27.80
C HIS A 161 -6.85 -0.87 26.30
N ILE A 162 -5.75 -0.87 25.53
CA ILE A 162 -5.78 -1.18 24.08
C ILE A 162 -5.41 -2.63 23.87
N THR A 163 -6.39 -3.42 23.44
CA THR A 163 -6.18 -4.82 23.06
C THR A 163 -5.55 -4.93 21.67
N PRO A 164 -4.82 -6.03 21.36
CA PRO A 164 -4.25 -6.26 20.03
C PRO A 164 -5.29 -6.15 18.92
N THR A 165 -6.52 -6.58 19.20
CA THR A 165 -7.66 -6.50 18.28
C THR A 165 -8.01 -5.07 17.90
N VAL A 166 -8.02 -4.13 18.86
CA VAL A 166 -8.31 -2.72 18.60
C VAL A 166 -7.19 -2.07 17.80
N TYR A 167 -5.93 -2.41 18.08
CA TYR A 167 -4.79 -1.93 17.31
C TYR A 167 -4.87 -2.41 15.84
N ILE A 168 -5.11 -3.70 15.61
CA ILE A 168 -5.26 -4.25 14.26
C ILE A 168 -6.49 -3.64 13.55
N PHE A 169 -7.60 -3.46 14.27
CA PHE A 169 -8.82 -2.89 13.70
C PHE A 169 -8.62 -1.43 13.26
N THR A 170 -7.94 -0.62 14.06
CA THR A 170 -7.67 0.79 13.71
C THR A 170 -6.76 0.91 12.49
N VAL A 171 -5.67 0.13 12.41
CA VAL A 171 -4.75 0.19 11.25
C VAL A 171 -5.39 -0.35 9.97
N THR A 172 -6.24 -1.38 10.07
CA THR A 172 -6.98 -1.92 8.92
C THR A 172 -8.09 -0.97 8.46
N PHE A 173 -8.78 -0.30 9.39
CA PHE A 173 -9.80 0.70 9.08
C PHE A 173 -9.21 1.91 8.34
N ASP A 174 -8.08 2.45 8.80
CA ASP A 174 -7.38 3.56 8.13
C ASP A 174 -6.98 3.21 6.69
N MET A 175 -6.55 1.96 6.48
CA MET A 175 -6.22 1.45 5.15
C MET A 175 -7.44 1.38 4.23
N VAL A 176 -8.57 0.86 4.74
CA VAL A 176 -9.84 0.80 3.99
C VAL A 176 -10.31 2.20 3.62
N LEU A 177 -10.28 3.14 4.56
CA LEU A 177 -10.67 4.53 4.32
C LEU A 177 -9.81 5.19 3.25
N SER A 178 -8.49 4.95 3.28
CA SER A 178 -7.55 5.45 2.27
C SER A 178 -7.83 4.87 0.87
N SER A 179 -8.15 3.56 0.80
CA SER A 179 -8.56 2.90 -0.44
C SER A 179 -9.90 3.44 -0.97
N VAL A 180 -10.88 3.70 -0.11
CA VAL A 180 -12.18 4.29 -0.50
C VAL A 180 -11.99 5.69 -1.08
N ASN A 181 -11.18 6.54 -0.43
CA ASN A 181 -10.91 7.89 -0.92
C ASN A 181 -10.23 7.90 -2.30
N SER A 182 -9.27 6.99 -2.50
CA SER A 182 -8.58 6.84 -3.79
C SER A 182 -9.53 6.39 -4.91
N ASN A 183 -10.44 5.46 -4.59
CA ASN A 183 -11.45 4.98 -5.53
C ASN A 183 -12.53 6.01 -5.84
N LEU A 184 -12.96 6.79 -4.84
CA LEU A 184 -13.90 7.89 -5.03
C LEU A 184 -13.31 8.97 -5.94
N PHE A 185 -12.03 9.32 -5.74
CA PHE A 185 -11.32 10.25 -6.61
C PHE A 185 -11.30 9.78 -8.07
N LEU A 186 -10.97 8.50 -8.29
CA LEU A 186 -11.02 7.91 -9.63
C LEU A 186 -12.43 7.96 -10.22
N PHE A 187 -13.47 7.63 -9.44
CA PHE A 187 -14.86 7.68 -9.90
C PHE A 187 -15.30 9.10 -10.29
N LEU A 188 -14.88 10.11 -9.53
CA LEU A 188 -15.15 11.52 -9.83
C LEU A 188 -14.47 11.98 -11.12
N LEU A 189 -13.25 11.49 -11.41
CA LEU A 189 -12.56 11.78 -12.66
C LEU A 189 -13.23 11.13 -13.88
N VAL A 190 -13.81 9.94 -13.72
CA VAL A 190 -14.45 9.18 -14.81
C VAL A 190 -15.86 9.72 -15.15
N LYS A 191 -16.50 10.46 -14.24
CA LYS A 191 -17.84 11.04 -14.45
C LYS A 191 -17.85 12.45 -15.03
N LYS A 192 -16.69 13.10 -15.22
CA LYS A 192 -16.57 14.35 -15.97
C LYS A 192 -16.42 14.07 -17.46
#